data_AF-A0A2A6C4J4-F1
#
_entry.id   AF-A0A2A6C4J4-F1
#
_cell.length_a   1.000
_cell.length_b   1.000
_cell.length_c   1.000
_cell.angle_alpha   90.00
_cell.angle_beta   90.00
_cell.angle_gamma   90.00
#
_symmetry.space_group_name_H-M   'P 1'
#
loop_
_entity.id
_entity.type
_entity.pdbx_description
1 polymer ?
#
loop_
_entity_poly.entity_id
_entity_poly.type
_entity_poly.pdbx_seq_one_letter_code
_entity_poly.pdbx_strand_id
1 'polypeptide(L)'
;TESTMKSVLQYSSSSTEVSCIIIALSILCSIPVLLMLLAITRCAVHINCRFLITSWALSLQGYLINVCLIHWQNFIPESTPHFETTRFHLLFANSILHMCCTCFEMKIALERIVSTRRPHIYHDSTFSYRWNLPCTVLPLLSGSIIGYSGYVKGHPMALLFPSVVDFFTILINSYGIRFLELRFDSLFGKATLNARYQVKESLRVARIMHPIYSITFLLKIHCFNCAFSAIFLIVHCDFVKNAILSFFGQERSSKSSRVGSVDSHEQTTIAYFTMLETSWN
;
A
#
# COMPACT_ATOMS: atom_id res chain seq x y z
N THR A 1 18.53 -3.78 -21.33
CA THR A 1 17.31 -3.29 -20.64
C THR A 1 17.11 -3.93 -19.28
N GLU A 2 17.16 -5.27 -19.15
CA GLU A 2 16.96 -5.94 -17.85
C GLU A 2 18.00 -5.57 -16.78
N SER A 3 19.30 -5.49 -17.17
CA SER A 3 20.39 -5.05 -16.28
C SER A 3 20.17 -3.62 -15.76
N THR A 4 19.83 -2.67 -16.63
CA THR A 4 19.59 -1.27 -16.24
C THR A 4 18.40 -1.11 -15.31
N MET A 5 17.31 -1.86 -15.55
CA MET A 5 16.11 -1.81 -14.69
C MET A 5 16.40 -2.34 -13.28
N LYS A 6 17.21 -3.39 -13.17
CA LYS A 6 17.71 -3.90 -11.88
C LYS A 6 18.53 -2.83 -11.14
N SER A 7 19.42 -2.10 -11.84
CA SER A 7 20.24 -1.04 -11.23
C SER A 7 19.41 0.12 -10.66
N VAL A 8 18.36 0.53 -11.37
CA VAL A 8 17.46 1.62 -10.93
C VAL A 8 16.63 1.22 -9.73
N LEU A 9 16.07 0.00 -9.76
CA LEU A 9 15.33 -0.54 -8.63
C LEU A 9 16.25 -0.68 -7.41
N GLN A 10 17.50 -1.08 -7.62
CA GLN A 10 18.51 -1.15 -6.57
C GLN A 10 18.85 0.23 -5.98
N TYR A 11 18.90 1.28 -6.80
CA TYR A 11 19.11 2.66 -6.33
C TYR A 11 17.92 3.22 -5.53
N SER A 12 16.69 3.02 -6.03
CA SER A 12 15.50 3.45 -5.30
C SER A 12 15.38 2.73 -3.95
N SER A 13 15.90 1.51 -3.83
CA SER A 13 16.03 0.83 -2.54
C SER A 13 17.22 1.28 -1.70
N SER A 14 18.24 1.93 -2.27
CA SER A 14 19.46 2.28 -1.54
C SER A 14 19.43 3.65 -0.86
N SER A 15 18.45 4.51 -1.17
CA SER A 15 18.31 5.79 -0.43
C SER A 15 17.69 5.54 0.95
N THR A 16 18.57 5.45 1.95
CA THR A 16 18.22 5.31 3.36
C THR A 16 17.30 6.44 3.83
N GLU A 17 17.55 7.66 3.35
CA GLU A 17 16.77 8.86 3.71
C GLU A 17 15.31 8.75 3.26
N VAL A 18 15.07 8.35 2.00
CA VAL A 18 13.72 8.16 1.48
C VAL A 18 12.99 7.06 2.26
N SER A 19 13.69 5.98 2.60
CA SER A 19 13.12 4.89 3.41
C SER A 19 12.73 5.36 4.82
N CYS A 20 13.57 6.18 5.48
CA CYS A 20 13.24 6.79 6.78
C CYS A 20 11.98 7.67 6.70
N ILE A 21 11.88 8.51 5.66
CA ILE A 21 10.71 9.39 5.46
C ILE A 21 9.44 8.57 5.26
N ILE A 22 9.48 7.53 4.43
CA ILE A 22 8.31 6.68 4.16
C ILE A 22 7.88 5.92 5.43
N ILE A 23 8.82 5.40 6.21
CA ILE A 23 8.52 4.74 7.49
C ILE A 23 7.85 5.74 8.45
N ALA A 24 8.42 6.94 8.62
CA ALA A 24 7.87 7.96 9.50
C ALA A 24 6.44 8.38 9.09
N LEU A 25 6.21 8.60 7.79
CA LEU A 25 4.88 8.91 7.26
C LEU A 25 3.89 7.75 7.47
N SER A 26 4.33 6.51 7.28
CA SER A 26 3.48 5.32 7.46
C SER A 26 3.08 5.12 8.94
N ILE A 27 4.00 5.40 9.87
CA ILE A 27 3.71 5.41 11.31
C ILE A 27 2.70 6.53 11.65
N LEU A 28 2.93 7.74 11.14
CA LEU A 28 2.01 8.86 11.36
C LEU A 28 0.60 8.58 10.82
N CYS A 29 0.50 8.01 9.61
CA CYS A 29 -0.76 7.59 9.01
C CYS A 29 -1.42 6.42 9.74
N SER A 30 -0.69 5.61 10.52
CA SER A 30 -1.29 4.53 11.30
C SER A 30 -2.12 5.05 12.47
N ILE A 31 -1.76 6.20 13.04
CA ILE A 31 -2.46 6.80 14.19
C ILE A 31 -3.97 7.00 13.92
N PRO A 32 -4.41 7.71 12.86
CA PRO A 32 -5.84 7.88 12.59
C PRO A 32 -6.56 6.56 12.29
N VAL A 33 -5.88 5.56 11.70
CA VAL A 33 -6.47 4.25 11.42
C VAL A 33 -6.77 3.51 12.73
N LEU A 34 -5.85 3.54 13.70
CA LEU A 34 -6.04 2.97 15.03
C LEU A 34 -7.15 3.69 15.81
N LEU A 35 -7.16 5.03 15.78
CA LEU A 35 -8.24 5.81 16.41
C LEU A 35 -9.60 5.47 15.81
N MET A 36 -9.67 5.30 14.50
CA MET A 36 -10.90 4.91 13.82
C MET A 36 -11.33 3.49 14.21
N LEU A 37 -10.41 2.52 14.29
CA LEU A 37 -10.69 1.17 14.78
C LEU A 37 -11.30 1.21 16.20
N LEU A 38 -10.71 1.99 17.10
CA LEU A 38 -11.23 2.18 18.45
C LEU A 38 -12.64 2.81 18.42
N ALA A 39 -12.84 3.86 17.62
CA ALA A 39 -14.14 4.52 17.48
C ALA A 39 -15.22 3.57 16.99
N ILE A 40 -14.94 2.74 15.96
CA ILE A 40 -15.90 1.79 15.39
C ILE A 40 -16.39 0.76 16.41
N THR A 41 -15.54 0.36 17.37
CA THR A 41 -15.96 -0.56 18.45
C THR A 41 -16.96 0.07 19.40
N ARG A 42 -16.95 1.41 19.53
CA ARG A 42 -17.80 2.16 20.45
C ARG A 42 -19.04 2.76 19.77
N CYS A 43 -18.99 2.99 18.46
CA CYS A 43 -20.10 3.57 17.72
C CYS A 43 -21.22 2.54 17.45
N ALA A 44 -22.47 3.00 17.57
CA ALA A 44 -23.67 2.26 17.18
C ALA A 44 -23.84 2.24 15.65
N VAL A 45 -22.92 1.56 14.96
CA VAL A 45 -22.95 1.36 13.51
C VAL A 45 -23.58 0.00 13.22
N HIS A 46 -24.40 -0.06 12.16
CA HIS A 46 -24.98 -1.31 11.67
C HIS A 46 -23.90 -2.40 11.46
N ILE A 47 -24.23 -3.66 11.73
CA ILE A 47 -23.24 -4.75 11.80
C ILE A 47 -22.49 -4.97 10.48
N ASN A 48 -23.16 -4.82 9.32
CA ASN A 48 -22.50 -4.92 8.01
C ASN A 48 -21.50 -3.77 7.81
N CYS A 49 -21.89 -2.53 8.09
CA CYS A 49 -21.00 -1.38 8.00
C CYS A 49 -19.83 -1.49 8.97
N ARG A 50 -20.06 -1.94 10.21
CA ARG A 50 -19.00 -2.21 11.20
C ARG A 50 -17.99 -3.20 10.65
N PHE A 51 -18.43 -4.34 10.13
CA PHE A 51 -17.55 -5.34 9.53
C PHE A 51 -16.72 -4.77 8.37
N LEU A 52 -17.34 -4.02 7.47
CA LEU A 52 -16.66 -3.46 6.31
C LEU A 52 -15.61 -2.42 6.69
N ILE A 53 -15.96 -1.47 7.56
CA ILE A 53 -15.02 -0.42 7.96
C ILE A 53 -13.89 -1.03 8.81
N THR A 54 -14.18 -1.98 9.71
CA THR A 54 -13.14 -2.70 10.44
C THR A 54 -12.22 -3.48 9.51
N SER A 55 -12.76 -4.19 8.51
CA SER A 55 -11.95 -4.98 7.56
C SER A 55 -11.09 -4.09 6.67
N TRP A 56 -11.63 -2.95 6.21
CA TRP A 56 -10.87 -1.92 5.51
C TRP A 56 -9.72 -1.39 6.38
N ALA A 57 -10.02 -1.00 7.62
CA ALA A 57 -9.05 -0.43 8.54
C ALA A 57 -7.94 -1.42 8.92
N LEU A 58 -8.27 -2.68 9.16
CA LEU A 58 -7.28 -3.74 9.41
C LEU A 58 -6.40 -4.00 8.19
N SER A 59 -7.00 -4.01 6.99
CA SER A 59 -6.24 -4.16 5.74
C SER A 59 -5.29 -2.99 5.52
N LEU A 60 -5.75 -1.76 5.81
CA LEU A 60 -4.95 -0.54 5.68
C LEU A 60 -3.82 -0.51 6.72
N GLN A 61 -4.10 -0.89 7.97
CA GLN A 61 -3.08 -0.99 9.01
C GLN A 61 -2.03 -2.04 8.65
N GLY A 62 -2.47 -3.21 8.18
CA GLY A 62 -1.56 -4.25 7.68
C GLY A 62 -0.72 -3.75 6.52
N TYR A 63 -1.32 -3.02 5.58
CA TYR A 63 -0.62 -2.41 4.44
C TYR A 63 0.47 -1.44 4.91
N LEU A 64 0.16 -0.51 5.82
CA LEU A 64 1.12 0.45 6.35
C LEU A 64 2.29 -0.23 7.09
N ILE A 65 1.99 -1.24 7.92
CA ILE A 65 3.02 -2.03 8.59
C ILE A 65 3.92 -2.71 7.56
N ASN A 66 3.32 -3.30 6.53
CA ASN A 66 4.06 -4.02 5.51
C ASN A 66 4.93 -3.08 4.64
N VAL A 67 4.46 -1.86 4.36
CA VAL A 67 5.28 -0.80 3.74
C VAL A 67 6.48 -0.46 4.63
N CYS A 68 6.29 -0.28 5.94
CA CYS A 68 7.39 -0.07 6.87
C CYS A 68 8.40 -1.22 6.82
N LEU A 69 7.94 -2.47 6.80
CA LEU A 69 8.82 -3.65 6.74
C LEU A 69 9.61 -3.73 5.42
N ILE A 70 8.97 -3.43 4.28
CA ILE A 70 9.65 -3.38 2.97
C ILE A 70 10.77 -2.34 2.98
N HIS A 71 10.50 -1.15 3.54
CA HIS A 71 11.51 -0.09 3.62
C HIS A 71 12.57 -0.37 4.71
N TRP A 72 12.20 -1.06 5.79
CA TRP A 72 13.14 -1.50 6.82
C TRP A 72 14.16 -2.50 6.27
N GLN A 73 13.78 -3.35 5.32
CA GLN A 73 14.72 -4.26 4.67
C GLN A 73 15.86 -3.52 3.95
N ASN A 74 15.67 -2.29 3.49
CA ASN A 74 16.74 -1.53 2.85
C ASN A 74 17.90 -1.17 3.80
N PHE A 75 17.71 -1.33 5.11
CA PHE A 75 18.77 -1.15 6.13
C PHE A 75 19.52 -2.45 6.43
N ILE A 76 19.01 -3.60 5.94
CA ILE A 76 19.61 -4.92 6.15
C ILE A 76 20.60 -5.18 5.00
N PRO A 77 21.84 -5.63 5.28
CA PRO A 77 22.79 -5.98 4.23
C PRO A 77 22.23 -7.05 3.28
N GLU A 78 22.37 -6.85 1.97
CA GLU A 78 21.93 -7.81 0.93
C GLU A 78 22.58 -9.20 1.10
N SER A 79 23.73 -9.29 1.76
CA SER A 79 24.43 -10.55 2.07
C SER A 79 23.71 -11.42 3.12
N THR A 80 22.62 -10.93 3.72
CA THR A 80 21.88 -11.68 4.74
C THR A 80 21.14 -12.85 4.09
N PRO A 81 21.32 -14.09 4.59
CA PRO A 81 20.58 -15.24 4.05
C PRO A 81 19.07 -14.98 4.15
N HIS A 82 18.33 -15.36 3.10
CA HIS A 82 16.87 -15.17 2.95
C HIS A 82 16.36 -13.76 2.63
N PHE A 83 17.24 -12.76 2.43
CA PHE A 83 16.82 -11.39 2.10
C PHE A 83 15.80 -11.32 0.95
N GLU A 84 16.11 -11.96 -0.19
CA GLU A 84 15.25 -11.97 -1.37
C GLU A 84 13.90 -12.66 -1.12
N THR A 85 13.92 -13.80 -0.42
CA THR A 85 12.71 -14.57 -0.09
C THR A 85 11.78 -13.77 0.80
N THR A 86 12.30 -13.13 1.85
CA THR A 86 11.49 -12.30 2.73
C THR A 86 10.93 -11.09 1.98
N ARG A 87 11.74 -10.42 1.16
CA ARG A 87 11.30 -9.27 0.35
C ARG A 87 10.17 -9.66 -0.60
N PHE A 88 10.29 -10.82 -1.25
CA PHE A 88 9.25 -11.36 -2.11
C PHE A 88 7.91 -11.55 -1.35
N HIS A 89 7.94 -12.18 -0.17
CA HIS A 89 6.75 -12.39 0.63
C HIS A 89 6.10 -11.08 1.10
N LEU A 90 6.91 -10.09 1.50
CA LEU A 90 6.41 -8.77 1.88
C LEU A 90 5.76 -8.07 0.68
N LEU A 91 6.37 -8.06 -0.49
CA LEU A 91 5.79 -7.48 -1.70
C LEU A 91 4.48 -8.18 -2.10
N PHE A 92 4.44 -9.51 -2.01
CA PHE A 92 3.24 -10.29 -2.26
C PHE A 92 2.11 -9.95 -1.28
N ALA A 93 2.40 -9.91 0.03
CA ALA A 93 1.45 -9.47 1.05
C ALA A 93 0.98 -8.03 0.81
N ASN A 94 1.86 -7.16 0.33
CA ASN A 94 1.53 -5.77 0.01
C ASN A 94 0.42 -5.68 -1.04
N SER A 95 0.52 -6.49 -2.10
CA SER A 95 -0.49 -6.56 -3.15
C SER A 95 -1.84 -7.04 -2.61
N ILE A 96 -1.84 -8.07 -1.77
CA ILE A 96 -3.06 -8.59 -1.14
C ILE A 96 -3.73 -7.50 -0.30
N LEU A 97 -2.98 -6.87 0.60
CA LEU A 97 -3.49 -5.87 1.53
C LEU A 97 -4.00 -4.62 0.77
N HIS A 98 -3.27 -4.17 -0.24
CA HIS A 98 -3.69 -3.04 -1.08
C HIS A 98 -4.99 -3.35 -1.86
N MET A 99 -5.11 -4.56 -2.43
CA MET A 99 -6.34 -4.98 -3.11
C MET A 99 -7.52 -5.13 -2.16
N CYS A 100 -7.31 -5.60 -0.93
CA CYS A 100 -8.33 -5.60 0.11
C CYS A 100 -8.80 -4.18 0.44
N CYS A 101 -7.89 -3.23 0.63
CA CYS A 101 -8.23 -1.84 0.92
C CYS A 101 -9.14 -1.24 -0.16
N THR A 102 -8.68 -1.27 -1.42
CA THR A 102 -9.40 -0.66 -2.56
C THR A 102 -10.77 -1.31 -2.79
N CYS A 103 -10.87 -2.64 -2.69
CA CYS A 103 -12.15 -3.34 -2.81
C CYS A 103 -13.11 -3.03 -1.65
N PHE A 104 -12.61 -2.94 -0.41
CA PHE A 104 -13.46 -2.60 0.73
C PHE A 104 -13.97 -1.15 0.65
N GLU A 105 -13.18 -0.20 0.13
CA GLU A 105 -13.65 1.18 -0.12
C GLU A 105 -14.82 1.21 -1.10
N MET A 106 -14.67 0.51 -2.23
CA MET A 106 -15.74 0.35 -3.21
C MET A 106 -16.99 -0.24 -2.56
N LYS A 107 -16.81 -1.26 -1.71
CA LYS A 107 -17.91 -1.91 -1.02
C LYS A 107 -18.59 -1.04 0.02
N ILE A 108 -17.84 -0.24 0.78
CA ILE A 108 -18.41 0.76 1.70
C ILE A 108 -19.25 1.78 0.92
N ALA A 109 -18.82 2.17 -0.29
CA ALA A 109 -19.64 3.01 -1.16
C ALA A 109 -20.95 2.33 -1.60
N LEU A 110 -20.90 1.06 -2.00
CA LEU A 110 -22.10 0.28 -2.36
C LEU A 110 -23.04 0.06 -1.17
N GLU A 111 -22.50 -0.30 0.01
CA GLU A 111 -23.29 -0.56 1.20
C GLU A 111 -24.08 0.68 1.65
N ARG A 112 -23.52 1.88 1.47
CA ARG A 112 -24.24 3.15 1.71
C ARG A 112 -25.43 3.34 0.77
N ILE A 113 -25.33 2.91 -0.49
CA ILE A 113 -26.45 2.95 -1.44
C ILE A 113 -27.51 1.91 -1.04
N VAL A 114 -27.08 0.71 -0.67
CA VAL A 114 -27.99 -0.37 -0.26
C VAL A 114 -28.75 -0.02 1.01
N SER A 115 -28.06 0.52 2.02
CA SER A 115 -28.67 0.85 3.32
C SER A 115 -29.75 1.92 3.23
N THR A 116 -29.70 2.78 2.21
CA THR A 116 -30.66 3.86 1.99
C THR A 116 -31.81 3.51 1.05
N ARG A 117 -31.73 2.37 0.34
CA ARG A 117 -32.82 1.89 -0.53
C ARG A 117 -34.07 1.56 0.29
N ARG A 118 -33.91 0.84 1.40
CA ARG A 118 -34.99 0.46 2.33
C ARG A 118 -34.50 0.57 3.79
N PRO A 119 -34.42 1.78 4.35
CA PRO A 119 -33.77 2.01 5.65
C PRO A 119 -34.41 1.23 6.81
N HIS A 120 -35.75 1.09 6.81
CA HIS A 120 -36.47 0.34 7.83
C HIS A 120 -36.10 -1.15 7.84
N ILE A 121 -36.10 -1.81 6.67
CA ILE A 121 -35.69 -3.22 6.56
C ILE A 121 -34.20 -3.38 6.89
N TYR A 122 -33.37 -2.43 6.45
CA TYR A 122 -31.94 -2.50 6.64
C TYR A 122 -31.55 -2.37 8.12
N HIS A 123 -32.19 -1.47 8.86
CA HIS A 123 -31.94 -1.29 10.29
C HIS A 123 -32.16 -2.59 11.09
N ASP A 124 -33.19 -3.34 10.72
CA ASP A 124 -33.56 -4.60 11.39
C ASP A 124 -32.87 -5.83 10.77
N SER A 125 -32.07 -5.63 9.71
CA SER A 125 -31.39 -6.72 9.03
C SER A 125 -30.21 -7.24 9.86
N THR A 126 -30.00 -8.55 9.82
CA THR A 126 -28.85 -9.18 10.46
C THR A 126 -27.63 -9.15 9.54
N PHE A 127 -26.50 -9.65 10.06
CA PHE A 127 -25.27 -9.74 9.28
C PHE A 127 -25.46 -10.57 8.01
N SER A 128 -25.22 -9.95 6.84
CA SER A 128 -25.39 -10.61 5.55
C SER A 128 -24.13 -11.40 5.18
N TYR A 129 -23.97 -12.60 5.77
CA TYR A 129 -22.85 -13.50 5.46
C TYR A 129 -22.73 -13.77 3.96
N ARG A 130 -23.87 -13.93 3.27
CA ARG A 130 -23.92 -14.22 1.85
C ARG A 130 -23.17 -13.17 1.04
N TRP A 131 -23.30 -11.88 1.37
CA TRP A 131 -22.61 -10.81 0.65
C TRP A 131 -21.27 -10.43 1.28
N ASN A 132 -21.09 -10.60 2.59
CA ASN A 132 -19.84 -10.21 3.27
C ASN A 132 -18.69 -11.18 3.03
N LEU A 133 -18.97 -12.48 2.98
CA LEU A 133 -17.94 -13.50 2.78
C LEU A 133 -17.31 -13.44 1.37
N PRO A 134 -18.07 -13.46 0.26
CA PRO A 134 -17.48 -13.39 -1.08
C PRO A 134 -16.69 -12.09 -1.29
N CYS A 135 -17.19 -10.98 -0.75
CA CYS A 135 -16.48 -9.71 -0.81
C CYS A 135 -15.20 -9.65 0.01
N THR A 136 -14.94 -10.60 0.89
CA THR A 136 -13.66 -10.70 1.63
C THR A 136 -12.72 -11.65 0.90
N VAL A 137 -13.25 -12.77 0.40
CA VAL A 137 -12.46 -13.79 -0.31
C VAL A 137 -12.00 -13.30 -1.69
N LEU A 138 -12.86 -12.62 -2.45
CA LEU A 138 -12.52 -12.16 -3.81
C LEU A 138 -11.35 -11.16 -3.83
N PRO A 139 -11.29 -10.12 -2.96
CA PRO A 139 -10.13 -9.25 -2.89
C PRO A 139 -8.84 -9.97 -2.53
N LEU A 140 -8.86 -10.91 -1.58
CA LEU A 140 -7.69 -11.71 -1.21
C LEU A 140 -7.16 -12.54 -2.39
N LEU A 141 -8.05 -13.22 -3.11
CA LEU A 141 -7.70 -14.01 -4.29
C LEU A 141 -7.16 -13.11 -5.41
N SER A 142 -7.85 -12.00 -5.70
CA SER A 142 -7.42 -11.06 -6.73
C SER A 142 -6.06 -10.43 -6.41
N GLY A 143 -5.82 -10.04 -5.16
CA GLY A 143 -4.54 -9.49 -4.72
C GLY A 143 -3.41 -10.52 -4.76
N SER A 144 -3.72 -11.79 -4.52
CA SER A 144 -2.75 -12.89 -4.69
C SER A 144 -2.39 -13.08 -6.17
N ILE A 145 -3.38 -13.09 -7.07
CA ILE A 145 -3.16 -13.22 -8.52
C ILE A 145 -2.34 -12.04 -9.06
N ILE A 146 -2.68 -10.83 -8.63
CA ILE A 146 -1.99 -9.59 -9.01
C ILE A 146 -0.57 -9.58 -8.46
N GLY A 147 -0.39 -9.97 -7.19
CA GLY A 147 0.93 -10.04 -6.57
C GLY A 147 1.84 -11.05 -7.27
N TYR A 148 1.32 -12.24 -7.57
CA TYR A 148 2.05 -13.24 -8.34
C TYR A 148 2.39 -12.73 -9.75
N SER A 149 1.42 -12.18 -10.47
CA SER A 149 1.62 -11.70 -11.85
C SER A 149 2.59 -10.51 -11.92
N GLY A 150 2.52 -9.59 -10.96
CA GLY A 150 3.38 -8.41 -10.89
C GLY A 150 4.79 -8.74 -10.43
N TYR A 151 4.94 -9.48 -9.32
CA TYR A 151 6.26 -9.70 -8.71
C TYR A 151 6.99 -10.96 -9.19
N VAL A 152 6.29 -12.05 -9.54
CA VAL A 152 6.94 -13.27 -10.06
C VAL A 152 7.13 -13.17 -11.56
N LYS A 153 6.07 -12.83 -12.29
CA LYS A 153 6.11 -12.79 -13.76
C LYS A 153 6.55 -11.44 -14.32
N GLY A 154 6.65 -10.40 -13.50
CA GLY A 154 7.06 -9.07 -13.95
C GLY A 154 6.05 -8.40 -14.88
N HIS A 155 4.77 -8.79 -14.87
CA HIS A 155 3.78 -8.19 -15.76
C HIS A 155 3.39 -6.78 -15.28
N PRO A 156 3.72 -5.71 -16.04
CA PRO A 156 3.46 -4.34 -15.61
C PRO A 156 1.96 -4.03 -15.53
N MET A 157 1.13 -4.73 -16.30
CA MET A 157 -0.34 -4.60 -16.28
C MET A 157 -0.95 -4.91 -14.91
N ALA A 158 -0.27 -5.69 -14.06
CA ALA A 158 -0.73 -5.97 -12.71
C ALA A 158 -0.90 -4.70 -11.86
N LEU A 159 -0.11 -3.65 -12.13
CA LEU A 159 -0.17 -2.37 -11.42
C LEU A 159 -1.37 -1.50 -11.83
N LEU A 160 -1.97 -1.75 -12.99
CA LEU A 160 -3.12 -0.99 -13.47
C LEU A 160 -4.42 -1.43 -12.80
N PHE A 161 -4.51 -2.69 -12.38
CA PHE A 161 -5.76 -3.25 -11.86
C PHE A 161 -6.28 -2.53 -10.59
N PRO A 162 -5.46 -2.25 -9.55
CA PRO A 162 -5.91 -1.46 -8.41
C PRO A 162 -6.44 -0.07 -8.81
N SER A 163 -5.80 0.57 -9.80
CA SER A 163 -6.21 1.89 -10.30
C SER A 163 -7.58 1.83 -11.00
N VAL A 164 -7.88 0.73 -11.70
CA VAL A 164 -9.22 0.51 -12.28
C VAL A 164 -10.27 0.37 -11.18
N VAL A 165 -9.97 -0.35 -10.10
CA VAL A 165 -10.89 -0.47 -8.94
C VAL A 165 -11.12 0.89 -8.29
N ASP A 166 -10.07 1.69 -8.08
CA ASP A 166 -10.19 3.05 -7.52
C ASP A 166 -11.07 3.96 -8.40
N PHE A 167 -10.92 3.87 -9.73
CA PHE A 167 -11.76 4.60 -10.66
C PHE A 167 -13.24 4.20 -10.52
N PHE A 168 -13.54 2.90 -10.43
CA PHE A 168 -14.91 2.43 -10.16
C PHE A 168 -15.43 2.89 -8.81
N THR A 169 -14.60 2.96 -7.77
CA THR A 169 -14.99 3.52 -6.47
C THR A 169 -15.45 4.97 -6.59
N ILE A 170 -14.73 5.80 -7.37
CA ILE A 170 -15.14 7.18 -7.64
C ILE A 170 -16.47 7.23 -8.38
N LEU A 171 -16.65 6.41 -9.43
CA LEU A 171 -17.89 6.36 -10.21
C LEU A 171 -19.09 5.93 -9.34
N ILE A 172 -18.94 4.86 -8.56
CA ILE A 172 -19.96 4.36 -7.65
C ILE A 172 -20.31 5.41 -6.59
N ASN A 173 -19.30 6.09 -6.01
CA ASN A 173 -19.56 7.13 -5.03
C ASN A 173 -20.28 8.33 -5.64
N SER A 174 -19.91 8.73 -6.87
CA SER A 174 -20.56 9.82 -7.61
C SER A 174 -22.02 9.49 -7.94
N TYR A 175 -22.27 8.28 -8.42
CA TYR A 175 -23.62 7.75 -8.62
C TYR A 175 -24.39 7.70 -7.30
N GLY A 176 -23.74 7.24 -6.23
CA GLY A 176 -24.31 7.18 -4.88
C GLY A 176 -24.77 8.54 -4.37
N ILE A 177 -24.00 9.61 -4.56
CA ILE A 177 -24.40 10.98 -4.18
C ILE A 177 -25.70 11.37 -4.88
N ARG A 178 -25.77 11.23 -6.20
CA ARG A 178 -26.98 11.57 -6.98
C ARG A 178 -28.19 10.75 -6.55
N PHE A 179 -27.99 9.44 -6.37
CA PHE A 179 -29.04 8.54 -5.89
C PHE A 179 -29.56 8.96 -4.51
N LEU A 180 -28.64 9.27 -3.58
CA LEU A 180 -28.96 9.66 -2.21
C LEU A 180 -29.71 11.00 -2.14
N GLU A 181 -29.38 11.97 -3.00
CA GLU A 181 -30.09 13.25 -3.13
C GLU A 181 -31.54 13.03 -3.57
N LEU A 182 -31.74 12.35 -4.70
CA LEU A 182 -33.09 12.00 -5.19
C LEU A 182 -33.88 11.21 -4.14
N ARG A 183 -33.20 10.30 -3.44
CA ARG A 183 -33.82 9.49 -2.39
C ARG A 183 -34.22 10.36 -1.20
N PHE A 184 -33.38 11.28 -0.76
CA PHE A 184 -33.67 12.18 0.36
C PHE A 184 -34.92 13.02 0.09
N ASP A 185 -35.04 13.58 -1.12
CA ASP A 185 -36.19 14.38 -1.53
C ASP A 185 -37.46 13.53 -1.62
N SER A 186 -37.35 12.30 -2.15
CA SER A 186 -38.49 11.38 -2.24
C SER A 186 -39.11 10.97 -0.90
N LEU A 187 -38.34 11.07 0.20
CA LEU A 187 -38.77 10.72 1.56
C LEU A 187 -39.44 11.89 2.29
N PHE A 188 -39.42 13.10 1.72
CA PHE A 188 -40.04 14.28 2.32
C PHE A 188 -41.56 14.09 2.43
N GLY A 189 -42.10 14.23 3.65
CA GLY A 189 -43.53 14.05 3.94
C GLY A 189 -44.06 12.61 3.88
N LYS A 190 -43.24 11.61 3.52
CA LYS A 190 -43.69 10.21 3.32
C LYS A 190 -43.08 9.21 4.30
N ALA A 191 -41.91 9.51 4.88
CA ALA A 191 -41.15 8.55 5.67
C ALA A 191 -40.90 9.04 7.10
N THR A 192 -40.52 8.11 7.98
CA THR A 192 -40.15 8.38 9.36
C THR A 192 -38.92 9.30 9.46
N LEU A 193 -38.82 10.04 10.56
CA LEU A 193 -37.69 10.95 10.80
C LEU A 193 -36.35 10.20 10.80
N ASN A 194 -36.30 9.00 11.37
CA ASN A 194 -35.10 8.16 11.43
C ASN A 194 -34.63 7.74 10.02
N ALA A 195 -35.56 7.35 9.14
CA ALA A 195 -35.22 6.99 7.76
C ALA A 195 -34.59 8.18 7.02
N ARG A 196 -35.13 9.38 7.21
CA ARG A 196 -34.59 10.60 6.61
C ARG A 196 -33.20 10.95 7.16
N TYR A 197 -33.00 10.77 8.47
CA TYR A 197 -31.70 11.00 9.11
C TYR A 197 -30.62 10.07 8.55
N GLN A 198 -30.92 8.77 8.42
CA GLN A 198 -29.98 7.78 7.87
C GLN A 198 -29.56 8.11 6.42
N VAL A 199 -30.51 8.54 5.57
CA VAL A 199 -30.18 8.97 4.19
C VAL A 199 -29.34 10.24 4.19
N LYS A 200 -29.67 11.22 5.04
CA LYS A 200 -28.92 12.48 5.18
C LYS A 200 -27.48 12.24 5.65
N GLU A 201 -27.29 11.35 6.61
CA GLU A 201 -25.97 10.97 7.11
C GLU A 201 -25.15 10.28 6.01
N SER A 202 -25.74 9.29 5.34
CA SER A 202 -25.10 8.59 4.22
C SER A 202 -24.68 9.55 3.10
N LEU A 203 -25.53 10.52 2.76
CA LEU A 203 -25.24 11.57 1.78
C LEU A 203 -24.08 12.47 2.23
N ARG A 204 -24.05 12.88 3.50
CA ARG A 204 -22.95 13.70 4.05
C ARG A 204 -21.62 12.96 3.96
N VAL A 205 -21.58 11.69 4.36
CA VAL A 205 -20.35 10.88 4.25
C VAL A 205 -19.95 10.70 2.77
N ALA A 206 -20.91 10.45 1.86
CA ALA A 206 -20.61 10.29 0.43
C ALA A 206 -19.98 11.55 -0.18
N ARG A 207 -20.51 12.74 0.17
CA ARG A 207 -19.98 14.04 -0.27
C ARG A 207 -18.59 14.32 0.28
N ILE A 208 -18.31 13.99 1.54
CA ILE A 208 -16.98 14.17 2.16
C ILE A 208 -15.95 13.23 1.53
N MET A 209 -16.32 11.98 1.25
CA MET A 209 -15.40 10.98 0.69
C MET A 209 -15.08 11.21 -0.79
N HIS A 210 -15.97 11.85 -1.55
CA HIS A 210 -15.78 12.06 -2.99
C HIS A 210 -14.50 12.82 -3.37
N PRO A 211 -14.20 14.01 -2.81
CA PRO A 211 -12.97 14.71 -3.10
C PRO A 211 -11.75 13.93 -2.64
N ILE A 212 -11.84 13.19 -1.51
CA ILE A 212 -10.74 12.35 -1.00
C ILE A 212 -10.39 11.27 -2.02
N TYR A 213 -11.39 10.53 -2.53
CA TYR A 213 -11.15 9.51 -3.56
C TYR A 213 -10.55 10.11 -4.84
N SER A 214 -11.05 11.29 -5.26
CA SER A 214 -10.57 11.96 -6.46
C SER A 214 -9.10 12.40 -6.32
N ILE A 215 -8.74 13.03 -5.19
CA ILE A 215 -7.37 13.47 -4.91
C ILE A 215 -6.43 12.25 -4.83
N THR A 216 -6.81 11.21 -4.07
CA THR A 216 -6.01 9.99 -3.94
C THR A 216 -5.77 9.33 -5.30
N PHE A 217 -6.79 9.24 -6.14
CA PHE A 217 -6.67 8.68 -7.49
C PHE A 217 -5.74 9.51 -8.38
N LEU A 218 -5.87 10.84 -8.37
CA LEU A 218 -4.97 11.74 -9.12
C LEU A 218 -3.52 11.61 -8.66
N LEU A 219 -3.29 11.53 -7.34
CA LEU A 219 -1.96 11.30 -6.77
C LEU A 219 -1.39 9.95 -7.22
N LYS A 220 -2.19 8.88 -7.21
CA LYS A 220 -1.77 7.55 -7.71
C LYS A 220 -1.39 7.58 -9.20
N ILE A 221 -2.20 8.21 -10.04
CA ILE A 221 -1.88 8.40 -11.48
C ILE A 221 -0.59 9.21 -11.64
N HIS A 222 -0.44 10.30 -10.88
CA HIS A 222 0.75 11.13 -10.95
C HIS A 222 2.00 10.33 -10.56
N CYS A 223 1.96 9.58 -9.46
CA CYS A 223 3.05 8.69 -9.06
C CYS A 223 3.36 7.65 -10.13
N PHE A 224 2.35 7.06 -10.77
CA PHE A 224 2.54 6.12 -11.88
C PHE A 224 3.21 6.77 -13.09
N ASN A 225 2.78 7.98 -13.48
CA ASN A 225 3.39 8.73 -14.57
C ASN A 225 4.83 9.13 -14.27
N CYS A 226 5.13 9.54 -13.03
CA CYS A 226 6.49 9.83 -12.59
C CYS A 226 7.37 8.58 -12.64
N ALA A 227 6.87 7.43 -12.18
CA ALA A 227 7.59 6.16 -12.26
C ALA A 227 7.87 5.74 -13.71
N PHE A 228 6.85 5.83 -14.59
CA PHE A 228 7.00 5.52 -16.01
C PHE A 228 7.98 6.47 -16.70
N SER A 229 7.88 7.78 -16.43
CA SER A 229 8.78 8.80 -16.99
C SER A 229 10.22 8.57 -16.52
N ALA A 230 10.43 8.23 -15.25
CA ALA A 230 11.76 7.88 -14.74
C ALA A 230 12.34 6.67 -15.45
N ILE A 231 11.57 5.59 -15.64
CA ILE A 231 12.00 4.40 -16.38
C ILE A 231 12.33 4.77 -17.83
N PHE A 232 11.45 5.54 -18.50
CA PHE A 232 11.65 5.96 -19.89
C PHE A 232 12.95 6.77 -20.06
N LEU A 233 13.18 7.77 -19.19
CA LEU A 233 14.40 8.58 -19.21
C LEU A 233 15.66 7.73 -19.01
N ILE A 234 15.62 6.74 -18.12
CA ILE A 234 16.78 5.88 -17.85
C ILE A 234 17.05 4.91 -19.02
N VAL A 235 16.00 4.44 -19.70
CA VAL A 235 16.14 3.51 -20.83
C VAL A 235 16.57 4.23 -22.10
N HIS A 236 16.06 5.43 -22.38
CA HIS A 236 16.22 6.10 -23.67
C HIS A 236 17.18 7.29 -23.68
N CYS A 237 17.55 7.86 -22.53
CA CYS A 237 18.48 8.97 -22.46
C CYS A 237 19.83 8.52 -21.90
N ASP A 238 20.75 8.12 -22.77
CA ASP A 238 22.11 7.70 -22.39
C ASP A 238 22.84 8.76 -21.56
N PHE A 239 22.60 10.06 -21.82
CA PHE A 239 23.13 11.14 -20.99
C PHE A 239 22.66 11.03 -19.53
N VAL A 240 21.36 10.83 -19.29
CA VAL A 240 20.79 10.70 -17.95
C VAL A 240 21.31 9.43 -17.28
N LYS A 241 21.34 8.32 -18.02
CA LYS A 241 21.92 7.05 -17.55
C LYS A 241 23.39 7.21 -17.15
N ASN A 242 24.20 7.88 -17.97
CA ASN A 242 25.62 8.11 -17.70
C ASN A 242 25.82 9.09 -16.55
N ALA A 243 25.00 10.14 -16.41
CA ALA A 243 25.04 11.07 -15.29
C ALA A 243 24.69 10.38 -13.96
N ILE A 244 23.66 9.53 -13.97
CA ILE A 244 23.30 8.63 -12.86
C ILE A 244 24.50 7.74 -12.54
N LEU A 245 25.04 7.00 -13.52
CA LEU A 245 26.19 6.12 -13.30
C LEU A 245 27.44 6.85 -12.81
N SER A 246 27.73 8.08 -13.27
CA SER A 246 28.87 8.88 -12.83
C SER A 246 28.69 9.37 -11.40
N PHE A 247 27.49 9.83 -11.06
CA PHE A 247 27.17 10.28 -9.70
C PHE A 247 27.33 9.12 -8.70
N PHE A 248 26.93 7.90 -9.08
CA PHE A 248 27.02 6.72 -8.21
C PHE A 248 28.39 6.02 -8.24
N GLY A 249 29.09 6.03 -9.38
CA GLY A 249 30.43 5.47 -9.50
C GLY A 249 31.45 6.19 -8.60
N GLN A 250 31.24 7.50 -8.40
CA GLN A 250 32.11 8.34 -7.57
C GLN A 250 31.98 8.02 -6.07
N GLU A 251 30.79 7.66 -5.58
CA GLU A 251 30.58 7.29 -4.17
C GLU A 251 31.20 5.93 -3.80
N ARG A 252 31.15 4.94 -4.70
CA ARG A 252 31.74 3.61 -4.45
C ARG A 252 33.27 3.64 -4.42
N SER A 253 33.90 4.44 -5.28
CA SER A 253 35.36 4.61 -5.28
C SER A 253 35.83 5.29 -3.98
N SER A 254 35.12 6.32 -3.52
CA SER A 254 35.42 7.03 -2.26
C SER A 254 35.40 6.14 -1.02
N LYS A 255 34.46 5.19 -0.92
CA LYS A 255 34.42 4.22 0.19
C LYS A 255 35.48 3.12 0.09
N SER A 256 35.83 2.67 -1.11
CA SER A 256 36.87 1.65 -1.30
C SER A 256 38.28 2.18 -0.98
N SER A 257 38.56 3.46 -1.24
CA SER A 257 39.85 4.09 -0.93
C SER A 257 40.09 4.32 0.57
N ARG A 258 39.04 4.25 1.40
CA ARG A 258 39.15 4.46 2.87
C ARG A 258 39.36 3.18 3.68
N VAL A 259 39.33 2.00 3.03
CA VAL A 259 39.66 0.70 3.64
C VAL A 259 41.10 0.26 3.31
N GLY A 260 41.88 1.12 2.64
CA GLY A 260 43.30 0.91 2.39
C GLY A 260 44.20 1.54 3.46
N SER A 261 44.11 1.09 4.72
CA SER A 261 45.22 1.16 5.69
C SER A 261 45.03 0.21 6.90
N VAL A 262 44.35 -0.93 6.72
CA VAL A 262 44.26 -1.99 7.75
C VAL A 262 45.16 -3.17 7.35
N ASP A 263 46.37 -2.88 6.86
CA ASP A 263 47.40 -3.92 6.64
C ASP A 263 48.11 -4.32 7.94
N SER A 264 47.90 -3.62 9.07
CA SER A 264 48.61 -3.96 10.31
C SER A 264 47.94 -5.09 11.09
N HIS A 265 46.61 -5.21 11.07
CA HIS A 265 45.92 -6.10 12.01
C HIS A 265 45.87 -7.55 11.53
N GLU A 266 45.63 -7.78 10.24
CA GLU A 266 45.63 -9.13 9.65
C GLU A 266 47.03 -9.74 9.64
N GLN A 267 48.07 -8.92 9.41
CA GLN A 267 49.46 -9.36 9.55
C GLN A 267 49.81 -9.71 11.01
N THR A 268 49.34 -8.96 12.02
CA THR A 268 49.51 -9.37 13.42
C THR A 268 48.77 -10.67 13.76
N THR A 269 47.56 -10.88 13.22
CA THR A 269 46.81 -12.12 13.49
C THR A 269 47.51 -13.32 12.88
N ILE A 270 47.97 -13.22 11.63
CA ILE A 270 48.74 -14.29 10.97
C ILE A 270 50.03 -14.56 11.76
N ALA A 271 50.79 -13.52 12.13
CA ALA A 271 52.03 -13.67 12.91
C ALA A 271 51.80 -14.34 14.28
N TYR A 272 50.67 -14.04 14.95
CA TYR A 272 50.33 -14.65 16.23
C TYR A 272 50.02 -16.14 16.10
N PHE A 273 49.31 -16.54 15.03
CA PHE A 273 49.04 -17.95 14.75
C PHE A 273 50.31 -18.71 14.31
N THR A 274 51.19 -18.08 13.54
CA THR A 274 52.47 -18.71 13.17
C THR A 274 53.39 -18.91 14.38
N MET A 275 53.45 -17.95 15.32
CA MET A 275 54.21 -18.11 16.56
C MET A 275 53.68 -19.28 17.42
N LEU A 276 52.36 -19.40 17.55
CA LEU A 276 51.75 -20.51 18.28
C LEU A 276 52.11 -21.85 17.66
N GLU A 277 52.01 -21.98 16.34
CA GLU A 277 52.32 -23.23 15.62
C GLU A 277 53.80 -23.64 15.75
N THR A 278 54.72 -22.68 15.75
CA THR A 278 56.15 -22.95 15.98
C THR A 278 56.52 -23.31 17.42
N SER A 279 55.68 -22.98 18.40
CA SER A 279 55.98 -23.28 19.82
C SER A 279 55.57 -24.70 20.25
N TRP A 280 54.84 -25.42 19.40
CA TRP A 280 54.35 -26.78 19.67
C TRP A 280 55.16 -27.88 18.96
N ASN A 281 56.18 -27.51 18.17
CA ASN A 281 57.17 -28.41 17.56
C ASN A 281 58.54 -28.18 18.18
#